data_AF-A0A5E4UQW1-F1
#
_entry.id   AF-A0A5E4UQW1-F1
#
_cell.length_a   1.000
_cell.length_b   1.000
_cell.length_c   1.000
_cell.angle_alpha   90.00
_cell.angle_beta   90.00
_cell.angle_gamma   90.00
#
_symmetry.space_group_name_H-M   'P 1'
#
loop_
_entity.id
_entity.type
_entity.pdbx_description
1 polymer ?
#
loop_
_entity_poly.entity_id
_entity_poly.type
_entity_poly.pdbx_seq_one_letter_code
_entity_poly.pdbx_strand_id
1 'polypeptide(L)'
;MKPPRLSRRPGAQRGAAAIEFALVSALFITLLIGLMEFARILFYWNTASEAARLGARVAVVCDLGASAVETKMISLMPQLATANIQVAYTPTGCDSSSCALVTVSYTGLTVNTFIPFVPISVTLPPFTTTLPRESLSSATGGNVCS
;
A
#
# COMPACT_ATOMS: atom_id res chain seq x y z
N MET A 1 71.31 8.38 41.24
CA MET A 1 70.60 7.73 40.10
C MET A 1 69.10 7.83 40.36
N LYS A 2 68.33 8.42 39.43
CA LYS A 2 66.87 8.65 39.56
C LYS A 2 66.16 7.78 38.53
N PRO A 3 65.19 6.91 38.91
CA PRO A 3 64.59 6.00 37.95
C PRO A 3 63.67 6.75 36.98
N PRO A 4 63.54 6.28 35.72
CA PRO A 4 62.66 6.89 34.74
C PRO A 4 61.19 6.62 35.11
N ARG A 5 60.35 7.64 35.01
CA ARG A 5 58.90 7.52 35.17
C ARG A 5 58.30 7.05 33.85
N LEU A 6 57.75 5.84 33.82
CA LEU A 6 57.01 5.32 32.67
C LEU A 6 55.72 6.13 32.48
N SER A 7 55.67 6.90 31.39
CA SER A 7 54.48 7.62 30.95
C SER A 7 53.42 6.64 30.45
N ARG A 8 52.29 6.56 31.15
CA ARG A 8 51.15 5.72 30.79
C ARG A 8 50.44 6.36 29.59
N ARG A 9 50.58 5.76 28.40
CA ARG A 9 49.92 6.22 27.16
C ARG A 9 48.39 6.18 27.32
N PRO A 10 47.67 7.32 27.20
CA PRO A 10 46.21 7.34 27.17
C PRO A 10 45.73 7.01 25.76
N GLY A 11 45.97 5.79 25.30
CA GLY A 11 45.73 5.38 23.90
C GLY A 11 44.54 4.44 23.68
N ALA A 12 44.09 3.73 24.72
CA ALA A 12 43.22 2.56 24.53
C ALA A 12 41.71 2.86 24.44
N GLN A 13 41.25 4.03 24.87
CA GLN A 13 39.80 4.30 25.01
C GLN A 13 39.17 5.03 23.81
N ARG A 14 39.96 5.58 22.86
CA ARG A 14 39.42 6.41 21.76
C ARG A 14 38.72 5.60 20.65
N GLY A 15 39.07 4.33 20.48
CA GLY A 15 38.45 3.46 19.46
C GLY A 15 37.19 2.74 19.92
N ALA A 16 37.11 2.41 21.22
CA ALA A 16 36.00 1.63 21.76
C ALA A 16 34.65 2.36 21.63
N ALA A 17 34.61 3.65 21.98
CA ALA A 17 33.39 4.45 21.87
C ALA A 17 32.87 4.58 20.42
N ALA A 18 33.78 4.63 19.43
CA ALA A 18 33.40 4.68 18.02
C ALA A 18 32.75 3.36 17.56
N ILE A 19 33.24 2.21 18.05
CA ILE A 19 32.69 0.89 17.72
C ILE A 19 31.34 0.68 18.40
N GLU A 20 31.21 1.05 19.68
CA GLU A 20 29.94 0.98 20.41
C GLU A 20 28.86 1.82 19.72
N PHE A 21 29.19 3.05 19.32
CA PHE A 21 28.29 3.89 18.55
C PHE A 21 27.92 3.27 17.20
N ALA A 22 28.88 2.70 16.47
CA ALA A 22 28.62 2.05 15.19
C ALA A 22 27.64 0.87 15.32
N LEU A 23 27.78 0.04 16.36
CA LEU A 23 26.88 -1.09 16.59
C LEU A 23 25.46 -0.63 16.96
N VAL A 24 25.33 0.35 17.85
CA VAL A 24 24.02 0.88 18.26
C VAL A 24 23.33 1.60 17.11
N SER A 25 24.06 2.44 16.38
CA SER A 25 23.51 3.17 15.22
C SER A 25 23.10 2.22 14.09
N ALA A 26 23.88 1.16 13.81
CA ALA A 26 23.51 0.15 12.83
C ALA A 26 22.16 -0.51 13.19
N LEU A 27 22.00 -0.97 14.44
CA LEU A 27 20.74 -1.55 14.92
C LEU A 27 19.57 -0.55 14.83
N PHE A 28 19.80 0.69 15.24
CA PHE A 28 18.79 1.74 15.22
C PHE A 28 18.32 2.06 13.79
N ILE A 29 19.24 2.17 12.84
CA ILE A 29 18.92 2.42 11.42
C ILE A 29 18.13 1.25 10.83
N THR A 30 18.52 -0.01 11.12
CA THR A 30 17.76 -1.19 10.68
C THR A 30 16.32 -1.17 11.21
N LEU A 31 16.14 -0.83 12.48
CA LEU A 31 14.81 -0.71 13.08
C LEU A 31 13.99 0.42 12.42
N LEU A 32 14.60 1.58 12.17
CA LEU A 32 13.92 2.68 11.47
C LEU A 32 13.45 2.28 10.07
N ILE A 33 14.30 1.60 9.28
CA ILE A 33 13.91 1.09 7.96
C ILE A 33 12.73 0.12 8.08
N GLY A 34 12.78 -0.80 9.05
CA GLY A 34 11.68 -1.72 9.31
C GLY A 34 10.35 -1.03 9.63
N LEU A 35 10.39 0.03 10.46
CA LEU A 35 9.20 0.84 10.78
C LEU A 35 8.67 1.59 9.55
N MET A 36 9.55 2.15 8.73
CA MET A 36 9.16 2.86 7.51
C MET A 36 8.48 1.92 6.50
N GLU A 37 9.02 0.72 6.30
CA GLU A 37 8.42 -0.29 5.42
C GLU A 37 7.06 -0.76 5.96
N PHE A 38 6.94 -0.98 7.27
CA PHE A 38 5.67 -1.36 7.88
C PHE A 38 4.59 -0.27 7.72
N ALA A 39 4.95 1.00 7.97
CA ALA A 39 4.04 2.13 7.78
C ALA A 39 3.56 2.23 6.33
N ARG A 40 4.45 1.98 5.37
CA ARG A 40 4.13 1.99 3.95
C ARG A 40 3.17 0.87 3.55
N ILE A 41 3.36 -0.34 4.06
CA ILE A 41 2.44 -1.47 3.82
C ILE A 41 1.04 -1.14 4.35
N LEU A 42 0.95 -0.59 5.57
CA LEU A 42 -0.33 -0.16 6.14
C LEU A 42 -0.99 0.95 5.31
N PHE A 43 -0.21 1.91 4.81
CA PHE A 43 -0.71 2.95 3.93
C PHE A 43 -1.30 2.37 2.64
N TYR A 44 -0.62 1.41 2.00
CA TYR A 44 -1.15 0.73 0.81
C TYR A 44 -2.40 -0.07 1.09
N TRP A 45 -2.48 -0.74 2.24
CA TRP A 45 -3.69 -1.48 2.61
C TRP A 45 -4.91 -0.54 2.72
N ASN A 46 -4.75 0.56 3.44
CA ASN A 46 -5.83 1.54 3.57
C ASN A 46 -6.20 2.16 2.22
N THR A 47 -5.20 2.52 1.41
CA THR A 47 -5.41 3.11 0.08
C THR A 47 -6.13 2.13 -0.86
N ALA A 48 -5.78 0.85 -0.84
CA ALA A 48 -6.44 -0.19 -1.63
C ALA A 48 -7.92 -0.35 -1.23
N SER A 49 -8.20 -0.34 0.08
CA SER A 49 -9.58 -0.44 0.59
C SER A 49 -10.43 0.78 0.21
N GLU A 50 -9.85 1.98 0.24
CA GLU A 50 -10.54 3.19 -0.18
C GLU A 50 -10.74 3.23 -1.70
N ALA A 51 -9.77 2.76 -2.48
CA ALA A 51 -9.91 2.62 -3.93
C ALA A 51 -11.08 1.68 -4.29
N ALA A 52 -11.24 0.55 -3.60
CA ALA A 52 -12.38 -0.35 -3.79
C ALA A 52 -13.72 0.30 -3.43
N ARG A 53 -13.77 1.06 -2.33
CA ARG A 53 -14.98 1.84 -1.96
C ARG A 53 -15.32 2.90 -2.98
N LEU A 54 -14.33 3.63 -3.50
CA LEU A 54 -14.54 4.61 -4.56
C LEU A 54 -15.02 3.93 -5.85
N GLY A 55 -14.40 2.81 -6.23
CA GLY A 55 -14.82 2.01 -7.39
C GLY A 55 -16.27 1.57 -7.28
N ALA A 56 -16.69 1.08 -6.11
CA ALA A 56 -18.08 0.70 -5.86
C ALA A 56 -19.04 1.89 -5.96
N ARG A 57 -18.70 3.04 -5.36
CA ARG A 57 -19.51 4.27 -5.44
C ARG A 57 -19.68 4.77 -6.87
N VAL A 58 -18.61 4.76 -7.65
CA VAL A 58 -18.66 5.17 -9.06
C VAL A 58 -19.52 4.19 -9.86
N ALA A 59 -19.40 2.88 -9.61
CA ALA A 59 -20.14 1.86 -10.33
C ALA A 59 -21.65 1.81 -9.99
N VAL A 60 -22.07 2.29 -8.82
CA VAL A 60 -23.51 2.39 -8.46
C VAL A 60 -24.19 3.65 -8.97
N VAL A 61 -23.41 4.68 -9.33
CA VAL A 61 -23.93 5.97 -9.84
C VAL A 61 -23.81 6.05 -11.36
N CYS A 62 -22.68 5.64 -11.91
CA CYS A 62 -22.38 5.74 -13.34
C CYS A 62 -22.61 4.39 -14.05
N ASP A 63 -23.12 4.44 -15.29
CA ASP A 63 -23.32 3.27 -16.16
C ASP A 63 -22.00 2.79 -16.79
N LEU A 64 -20.92 2.76 -16.00
CA LEU A 64 -19.57 2.45 -16.47
C LEU A 64 -19.32 0.94 -16.44
N GLY A 65 -18.75 0.41 -17.53
CA GLY A 65 -18.27 -0.96 -17.55
C GLY A 65 -17.15 -1.21 -16.52
N ALA A 66 -16.91 -2.49 -16.19
CA ALA A 66 -15.89 -2.88 -15.21
C ALA A 66 -14.50 -2.27 -15.48
N SER A 67 -14.09 -2.17 -16.75
CA SER A 67 -12.80 -1.59 -17.16
C SER A 67 -12.63 -0.12 -16.79
N ALA A 68 -13.70 0.68 -16.85
CA ALA A 68 -13.65 2.09 -16.46
C ALA A 68 -13.57 2.23 -14.93
N VAL A 69 -14.27 1.37 -14.19
CA VAL A 69 -14.18 1.30 -12.72
C VAL A 69 -12.76 0.91 -12.29
N GLU A 70 -12.17 -0.10 -12.93
CA GLU A 70 -10.78 -0.51 -12.73
C GLU A 70 -9.82 0.65 -12.98
N THR A 71 -9.99 1.39 -14.08
CA THR A 71 -9.13 2.54 -14.41
C THR A 71 -9.20 3.62 -13.32
N LYS A 72 -10.39 3.89 -12.77
CA LYS A 72 -10.55 4.83 -11.65
C LYS A 72 -9.85 4.33 -10.39
N MET A 73 -9.96 3.04 -10.07
CA MET A 73 -9.25 2.44 -8.94
C MET A 73 -7.72 2.52 -9.11
N ILE A 74 -7.21 2.27 -10.32
CA ILE A 74 -5.78 2.36 -10.65
C ILE A 74 -5.28 3.81 -10.58
N SER A 75 -6.12 4.79 -10.91
CA SER A 75 -5.76 6.21 -10.79
C SER A 75 -5.50 6.64 -9.34
N LEU A 76 -6.20 6.04 -8.37
CA LEU A 76 -5.94 6.25 -6.94
C LEU A 76 -4.73 5.47 -6.44
N MET A 77 -4.55 4.24 -6.93
CA MET A 77 -3.42 3.40 -6.54
C MET A 77 -2.80 2.72 -7.78
N PRO A 78 -1.76 3.35 -8.38
CA PRO A 78 -1.13 2.82 -9.60
C PRO A 78 -0.45 1.46 -9.44
N GLN A 79 -0.24 1.03 -8.20
CA GLN A 79 0.31 -0.30 -7.88
C GLN A 79 -0.73 -1.42 -8.03
N LEU A 80 -2.03 -1.08 -8.13
CA LEU A 80 -3.09 -2.05 -8.33
C LEU A 80 -3.13 -2.47 -9.80
N ALA A 81 -3.11 -3.77 -10.09
CA ALA A 81 -3.30 -4.27 -11.46
C ALA A 81 -4.77 -4.65 -11.69
N THR A 82 -5.23 -4.58 -12.94
CA THR A 82 -6.58 -5.02 -13.34
C THR A 82 -6.85 -6.48 -12.94
N ALA A 83 -5.83 -7.34 -13.03
CA ALA A 83 -5.90 -8.74 -12.60
C ALA A 83 -6.23 -8.92 -11.09
N ASN A 84 -5.90 -7.93 -10.26
CA ASN A 84 -6.19 -7.97 -8.83
C ASN A 84 -7.59 -7.48 -8.50
N ILE A 85 -8.26 -6.79 -9.42
CA ILE A 85 -9.57 -6.17 -9.21
C ILE A 85 -10.64 -7.10 -9.77
N GLN A 86 -11.76 -7.21 -9.07
CA GLN A 86 -12.93 -7.95 -9.53
C GLN A 86 -14.18 -7.10 -9.28
N VAL A 87 -14.89 -6.80 -10.37
CA VAL A 87 -16.18 -6.09 -10.35
C VAL A 87 -17.27 -7.09 -10.76
N ALA A 88 -18.12 -7.46 -9.82
CA ALA A 88 -19.23 -8.37 -10.04
C ALA A 88 -20.55 -7.62 -9.98
N TYR A 89 -21.36 -7.83 -10.99
CA TYR A 89 -22.68 -7.26 -11.11
C TYR A 89 -23.75 -8.31 -10.83
N THR A 90 -24.78 -7.94 -10.07
CA THR A 90 -25.87 -8.87 -9.70
C THR A 90 -27.24 -8.21 -9.84
N PRO A 91 -28.28 -8.96 -10.25
CA PRO A 91 -28.35 -10.41 -10.54
C PRO A 91 -27.78 -10.84 -11.91
N THR A 92 -27.47 -12.13 -12.08
CA THR A 92 -26.87 -12.67 -13.33
C THR A 92 -27.68 -12.33 -14.58
N GLY A 93 -27.04 -11.79 -15.61
CA GLY A 93 -27.68 -11.36 -16.85
C GLY A 93 -27.96 -9.86 -16.95
N CYS A 94 -27.58 -9.08 -15.93
CA CYS A 94 -27.58 -7.63 -15.99
C CYS A 94 -26.19 -7.09 -16.37
N ASP A 95 -26.16 -5.87 -16.90
CA ASP A 95 -24.96 -5.12 -17.29
C ASP A 95 -24.77 -3.86 -16.44
N SER A 96 -23.70 -3.10 -16.68
CA SER A 96 -23.41 -1.85 -15.96
C SER A 96 -24.55 -0.81 -16.01
N SER A 97 -25.55 -1.01 -16.89
CA SER A 97 -26.72 -0.14 -17.08
C SER A 97 -28.01 -0.65 -16.42
N SER A 98 -28.07 -1.89 -15.94
CA SER A 98 -29.31 -2.56 -15.51
C SER A 98 -29.24 -3.32 -14.17
N CYS A 99 -28.06 -3.36 -13.53
CA CYS A 99 -27.86 -4.16 -12.32
C CYS A 99 -28.39 -3.54 -11.04
N ALA A 100 -28.81 -4.39 -10.10
CA ALA A 100 -29.36 -3.96 -8.81
C ALA A 100 -28.28 -3.81 -7.73
N LEU A 101 -27.25 -4.66 -7.74
CA LEU A 101 -26.11 -4.52 -6.83
C LEU A 101 -24.79 -4.66 -7.57
N VAL A 102 -23.81 -3.91 -7.10
CA VAL A 102 -22.43 -3.94 -7.57
C VAL A 102 -21.53 -4.37 -6.41
N THR A 103 -20.70 -5.38 -6.66
CA THR A 103 -19.67 -5.83 -5.73
C THR A 103 -18.31 -5.53 -6.33
N VAL A 104 -17.48 -4.78 -5.60
CA VAL A 104 -16.10 -4.48 -5.98
C VAL A 104 -15.18 -5.08 -4.95
N SER A 105 -14.16 -5.79 -5.42
CA SER A 105 -13.16 -6.41 -4.56
C SER A 105 -11.76 -6.33 -5.17
N TYR A 106 -10.75 -6.44 -4.32
CA TYR A 106 -9.38 -6.69 -4.76
C TYR A 106 -8.77 -7.89 -4.03
N THR A 107 -7.93 -8.65 -4.72
CA THR A 107 -7.25 -9.85 -4.19
C THR A 107 -5.85 -9.98 -4.75
N GLY A 108 -4.95 -10.61 -4.00
CA GLY A 108 -3.62 -11.01 -4.49
C GLY A 108 -2.69 -9.85 -4.83
N LEU A 109 -2.89 -8.67 -4.24
CA LEU A 109 -2.00 -7.54 -4.42
C LEU A 109 -0.71 -7.76 -3.61
N THR A 110 0.43 -7.77 -4.31
CA THR A 110 1.74 -8.00 -3.72
C THR A 110 2.54 -6.71 -3.75
N VAL A 111 3.06 -6.28 -2.59
CA VAL A 111 3.94 -5.12 -2.49
C VAL A 111 5.37 -5.58 -2.23
N ASN A 112 6.30 -5.05 -3.01
CA ASN A 112 7.73 -5.28 -2.81
C ASN A 112 8.28 -4.29 -1.78
N THR A 113 8.97 -4.82 -0.78
CA THR A 113 9.69 -4.01 0.21
C THR A 113 10.99 -3.46 -0.38
N PHE A 114 11.45 -2.30 0.10
CA PHE A 114 12.67 -1.62 -0.37
C PHE A 114 13.91 -1.98 0.45
N ILE A 115 13.89 -3.11 1.14
CA ILE A 115 14.99 -3.55 1.99
C ILE A 115 16.17 -3.95 1.08
N PRO A 116 17.33 -3.26 1.17
CA PRO A 116 18.52 -3.70 0.44
C PRO A 116 18.91 -5.09 0.99
N PHE A 117 19.19 -6.03 0.08
CA PHE A 117 19.65 -7.41 0.32
C PHE A 117 18.59 -8.50 0.58
N VAL A 118 17.35 -8.19 0.96
CA VAL A 118 16.30 -9.23 1.14
C VAL A 118 15.04 -8.82 0.39
N PRO A 119 14.73 -9.43 -0.77
CA PRO A 119 13.49 -9.16 -1.49
C PRO A 119 12.32 -9.85 -0.77
N ILE A 120 11.76 -9.20 0.24
CA ILE A 120 10.53 -9.65 0.88
C ILE A 120 9.36 -9.04 0.11
N SER A 121 8.46 -9.90 -0.37
CA SER A 121 7.18 -9.51 -0.91
C SER A 121 6.08 -9.82 0.10
N VAL A 122 5.17 -8.88 0.31
CA VAL A 122 4.05 -9.04 1.24
C VAL A 122 2.75 -8.96 0.45
N THR A 123 1.92 -9.98 0.58
CA THR A 123 0.58 -10.01 0.00
C THR A 123 -0.39 -9.29 0.93
N LEU A 124 -1.07 -8.28 0.41
CA LEU A 124 -2.10 -7.55 1.13
C LEU A 124 -3.35 -8.42 1.30
N PRO A 125 -4.04 -8.34 2.45
CA PRO A 125 -5.28 -9.07 2.66
C PRO A 125 -6.38 -8.54 1.72
N PRO A 126 -7.26 -9.42 1.23
CA PRO A 126 -8.32 -9.05 0.31
C PRO A 126 -9.37 -8.18 1.00
N PHE A 127 -10.05 -7.35 0.21
CA PHE A 127 -11.18 -6.54 0.66
C PHE A 127 -12.29 -6.56 -0.39
N THR A 128 -13.53 -6.56 0.08
CA THR A 128 -14.73 -6.57 -0.76
C THR A 128 -15.77 -5.63 -0.18
N THR A 129 -16.52 -4.97 -1.06
CA THR A 129 -17.64 -4.12 -0.70
C THR A 129 -18.76 -4.28 -1.73
N THR A 130 -19.99 -4.35 -1.25
CA THR A 130 -21.19 -4.46 -2.08
C THR A 130 -22.10 -3.29 -1.79
N LEU A 131 -22.56 -2.61 -2.84
CA LEU A 131 -23.48 -1.48 -2.75
C LEU A 131 -24.67 -1.69 -3.70
N PRO A 132 -25.90 -1.34 -3.28
CA PRO A 132 -27.05 -1.32 -4.16
C PRO A 132 -26.94 -0.14 -5.14
N ARG A 133 -27.58 -0.25 -6.30
CA ARG A 133 -27.55 0.81 -7.30
C ARG A 133 -28.35 2.03 -6.85
N GLU A 134 -27.77 3.23 -7.01
CA GLU A 134 -28.32 4.46 -6.43
C GLU A 134 -28.92 5.41 -7.49
N SER A 135 -28.49 5.36 -8.76
CA SER A 135 -29.13 6.11 -9.86
C SER A 135 -29.28 5.30 -11.14
N LEU A 136 -30.41 5.49 -11.84
CA LEU A 136 -30.81 4.74 -13.04
C LEU A 136 -30.39 5.41 -14.37
N SER A 137 -29.65 6.52 -14.31
CA SER A 137 -29.20 7.26 -15.48
C SER A 137 -27.96 8.07 -15.10
N SER A 138 -26.83 7.78 -15.75
CA SER A 138 -25.60 8.56 -15.63
C SER A 138 -25.88 10.06 -15.77
N ALA A 139 -25.51 10.82 -14.74
CA ALA A 139 -25.74 12.26 -14.70
C ALA A 139 -25.20 12.96 -15.95
N THR A 140 -26.09 13.72 -16.55
CA THR A 140 -25.92 14.58 -17.72
C THR A 140 -24.84 15.66 -17.45
N GLY A 141 -23.56 15.34 -17.70
CA GLY A 141 -22.49 16.36 -17.82
C GLY A 141 -21.60 16.64 -16.59
N GLY A 142 -21.50 15.74 -15.60
CA GLY A 142 -20.54 15.86 -14.48
C GLY A 142 -19.26 15.04 -14.67
N ASN A 143 -18.11 15.55 -14.21
CA ASN A 143 -16.79 14.89 -14.36
C ASN A 143 -16.61 13.61 -13.52
N VAL A 144 -17.65 13.19 -12.77
CA VAL A 144 -17.62 12.01 -11.90
C VAL A 144 -17.65 10.70 -12.69
N CYS A 145 -18.31 10.70 -13.85
CA CYS A 145 -18.45 9.53 -14.72
C CYS A 145 -17.52 9.58 -15.96
N SER A 146 -16.75 10.65 -16.15
CA SER A 146 -15.79 10.85 -17.26
C SER A 146 -14.37 10.46 -16.85
#